data_AF-A0A836WRG9-F1
#
_entry.id   AF-A0A836WRG9-F1
#
_cell.length_a   1.000
_cell.length_b   1.000
_cell.length_c   1.000
_cell.angle_alpha   90.00
_cell.angle_beta   90.00
_cell.angle_gamma   90.00
#
_symmetry.space_group_name_H-M   'P 1'
#
loop_
_entity.id
_entity.type
_entity.pdbx_description
1 polymer ?
#
loop_
_entity_poly.entity_id
_entity_poly.type
_entity_poly.pdbx_seq_one_letter_code
_entity_poly.pdbx_strand_id
1 'polypeptide(L)'
;MPLLHFRLLGGCEIRWDSVPRIKISIRKAQALLAYLAVQSGKTTSRETLANLLWSDRGDKQAYGSLRQTLTVLRKALEPVEPSPLIVEKDDIYLDLSAIDVDAFAFTQLHTNGNDLELETAAALYRGDLLEGFTLPDPVFDEWLEGARREYRQAGIRVLAQLLKLKTTKEAHEDAILCAQRLLNLDPLQESIHRDLMDLYVRVGQRNSALHQFELCRDLLERDLGVPPEAETEALADRIRQDRLENKSTPKAMETVLEDTKSPRYTDDPPDETPNDTIVEGPPTDTLSRRPNQTNSSNGGAERAERRLAAIVSADVAGFSRLMNVDEAGTLASLRAHRTELIDPLIAEHGGRIGKTMGDGLLLEFPSVLAAVHCCVEVQDGMEVRNAGVVGDEAIRFRIGVHLGDIVVEGEDIFGNGVHIAASLQEMAETGSVWKSEVFHEQIRSNLDLYYKDQGHRQLKNISETVHAYRVHTGSQAREGDGLIARKSSGNRFRMISGSIAVGLIAVAVFGWLVFDLGGFGQNSSVCKDHLGLPVPCTIRDH
;
A
#
# COMPACT_ATOMS: atom_id res chain seq x y z
N MET A 1 17.20 28.50 8.71
CA MET A 1 16.36 27.30 8.50
C MET A 1 16.32 26.56 9.83
N PRO A 2 15.18 26.01 10.24
CA PRO A 2 15.16 25.09 11.38
C PRO A 2 16.02 23.88 11.05
N LEU A 3 16.87 23.45 11.98
CA LEU A 3 17.79 22.31 11.78
C LEU A 3 17.14 20.97 12.16
N LEU A 4 15.93 21.04 12.71
CA LEU A 4 15.27 19.98 13.47
C LEU A 4 13.80 19.90 13.07
N HIS A 5 13.40 18.73 12.56
CA HIS A 5 12.03 18.41 12.21
C HIS A 5 11.43 17.46 13.26
N PHE A 6 10.33 17.87 13.87
CA PHE A 6 9.44 17.02 14.65
C PHE A 6 8.24 16.63 13.79
N ARG A 7 8.05 15.31 13.61
CA ARG A 7 6.91 14.74 12.88
C ARG A 7 6.05 13.98 13.88
N LEU A 8 4.96 14.62 14.30
CA LEU A 8 4.07 14.19 15.37
C LEU A 8 2.68 13.77 14.85
N LEU A 9 2.33 14.13 13.61
CA LEU A 9 1.12 13.68 12.93
C LEU A 9 1.41 12.36 12.17
N GLY A 10 0.68 11.29 12.47
CA GLY A 10 0.95 9.95 11.93
C GLY A 10 2.21 9.28 12.52
N GLY A 11 2.57 9.61 13.76
CA GLY A 11 3.66 8.95 14.49
C GLY A 11 4.45 9.86 15.42
N CYS A 12 5.68 9.46 15.75
CA CYS A 12 6.59 10.23 16.61
C CYS A 12 8.04 10.12 16.09
N GLU A 13 8.41 10.98 15.14
CA GLU A 13 9.78 11.08 14.64
C GLU A 13 10.43 12.42 14.97
N ILE A 14 11.73 12.37 15.22
CA ILE A 14 12.58 13.54 15.42
C ILE A 14 13.81 13.36 14.55
N ARG A 15 14.09 14.34 13.68
CA ARG A 15 15.14 14.25 12.65
C ARG A 15 15.91 15.56 12.53
N TRP A 16 17.22 15.45 12.35
CA TRP A 16 18.03 16.54 11.83
C TRP A 16 17.90 16.63 10.30
N ASP A 17 18.15 17.79 9.71
CA ASP A 17 18.20 17.97 8.24
C ASP A 17 19.17 17.00 7.56
N SER A 18 20.31 16.76 8.21
CA SER A 18 21.50 16.11 7.63
C SER A 18 21.91 14.78 8.30
N VAL A 19 21.17 14.30 9.29
CA VAL A 19 21.53 13.13 10.12
C VAL A 19 20.29 12.26 10.40
N PRO A 20 20.40 10.91 10.41
CA PRO A 20 19.28 10.00 10.68
C PRO A 20 18.59 10.23 12.05
N ARG A 21 17.34 9.72 12.17
CA ARG A 21 16.41 9.89 13.31
C ARG A 21 17.10 9.87 14.69
N ILE A 22 16.81 10.87 15.52
CA ILE A 22 17.27 10.91 16.92
C ILE A 22 16.56 9.81 17.73
N LYS A 23 17.34 8.84 18.23
CA LYS A 23 16.82 7.79 19.11
C LYS A 23 16.79 8.24 20.57
N ILE A 24 15.75 9.00 20.94
CA ILE A 24 15.41 9.23 22.35
C ILE A 24 14.84 7.93 22.92
N SER A 25 15.65 7.20 23.70
CA SER A 25 15.32 5.85 24.18
C SER A 25 14.30 5.78 25.32
N ILE A 26 13.96 6.91 25.94
CA ILE A 26 13.04 7.00 27.08
C ILE A 26 11.68 7.51 26.61
N ARG A 27 10.62 6.68 26.68
CA ARG A 27 9.27 7.10 26.27
C ARG A 27 8.77 8.33 27.04
N LYS A 28 8.98 8.44 28.37
CA LYS A 28 8.61 9.65 29.13
C LYS A 28 9.38 10.92 28.68
N ALA A 29 10.55 10.78 28.02
CA ALA A 29 11.24 11.90 27.39
C ALA A 29 10.64 12.27 26.02
N GLN A 30 10.28 11.28 25.20
CA GLN A 30 9.55 11.52 23.94
C GLN A 30 8.19 12.20 24.20
N ALA A 31 7.44 11.69 25.19
CA ALA A 31 6.17 12.25 25.64
C ALA A 31 6.29 13.71 26.10
N LEU A 32 7.29 14.03 26.93
CA LEU A 32 7.59 15.39 27.37
C LEU A 32 7.90 16.32 26.19
N LEU A 33 8.74 15.86 25.25
CA LEU A 33 9.16 16.67 24.12
C LEU A 33 8.01 16.92 23.13
N ALA A 34 7.17 15.91 22.88
CA ALA A 34 5.98 16.03 22.04
C ALA A 34 4.91 16.94 22.69
N TYR A 35 4.70 16.84 24.00
CA TYR A 35 3.81 17.76 24.73
C TYR A 35 4.25 19.22 24.55
N LEU A 36 5.53 19.52 24.83
CA LEU A 36 6.06 20.89 24.70
C LEU A 36 6.00 21.41 23.25
N ALA A 37 6.13 20.53 22.26
CA ALA A 37 5.99 20.87 20.85
C ALA A 37 4.55 21.22 20.47
N VAL A 38 3.56 20.45 20.96
CA VAL A 38 2.13 20.77 20.79
C VAL A 38 1.75 22.05 21.54
N GLN A 39 2.35 22.33 22.70
CA GLN A 39 2.19 23.62 23.39
C GLN A 39 2.75 24.83 22.61
N SER A 40 3.44 24.62 21.50
CA SER A 40 3.71 25.65 20.49
C SER A 40 4.41 26.90 21.04
N GLY A 41 5.42 26.70 21.89
CA GLY A 41 6.21 27.77 22.51
C GLY A 41 5.62 28.39 23.78
N LYS A 42 4.43 27.98 24.23
CA LYS A 42 3.90 28.39 25.55
C LYS A 42 4.77 27.82 26.67
N THR A 43 5.01 28.60 27.73
CA THR A 43 5.71 28.09 28.92
C THR A 43 4.81 27.14 29.71
N THR A 44 5.42 26.05 30.21
CA THR A 44 4.77 25.09 31.10
C THR A 44 5.59 24.97 32.39
N SER A 45 4.91 24.91 33.54
CA SER A 45 5.59 24.80 34.83
C SER A 45 6.17 23.39 35.06
N ARG A 46 7.19 23.31 35.92
CA ARG A 46 7.69 22.01 36.42
C ARG A 46 6.62 21.15 37.06
N GLU A 47 5.65 21.76 37.75
CA GLU A 47 4.56 21.06 38.43
C GLU A 47 3.62 20.39 37.43
N THR A 48 3.16 21.13 36.41
CA THR A 48 2.32 20.59 35.34
C THR A 48 3.02 19.45 34.60
N LEU A 49 4.32 19.60 34.28
CA LEU A 49 5.09 18.55 33.60
C LEU A 49 5.42 17.34 34.49
N ALA A 50 5.50 17.53 35.81
CA ALA A 50 5.65 16.44 36.77
C ALA A 50 4.33 15.65 36.90
N ASN A 51 3.20 16.35 37.04
CA ASN A 51 1.88 15.73 37.21
C ASN A 51 1.37 15.06 35.92
N LEU A 52 1.69 15.61 34.75
CA LEU A 52 1.34 15.04 33.44
C LEU A 52 2.01 13.69 33.20
N LEU A 53 3.27 13.52 33.64
CA LEU A 53 4.15 12.42 33.22
C LEU A 53 4.64 11.53 34.36
N TRP A 54 4.26 11.79 35.60
CA TRP A 54 4.53 10.93 36.76
C TRP A 54 3.38 11.02 37.77
N SER A 55 2.13 10.96 37.29
CA SER A 55 0.94 10.98 38.15
C SER A 55 0.90 9.82 39.16
N ASP A 56 1.68 8.76 38.90
CA ASP A 56 1.91 7.62 39.78
C ASP A 56 2.77 7.93 41.03
N ARG A 57 3.31 9.15 41.20
CA ARG A 57 4.41 9.42 42.15
C ARG A 57 4.21 10.66 43.00
N GLY A 58 4.60 10.55 44.28
CA GLY A 58 4.75 11.71 45.15
C GLY A 58 5.85 12.67 44.68
N ASP A 59 5.60 13.97 44.85
CA ASP A 59 6.22 15.09 44.14
C ASP A 59 7.76 15.01 44.05
N LYS A 60 8.43 14.66 45.16
CA LYS A 60 9.89 14.56 45.23
C LYS A 60 10.47 13.57 44.21
N GLN A 61 9.76 12.49 43.92
CA GLN A 61 10.15 11.50 42.90
C GLN A 61 9.77 11.97 41.49
N ALA A 62 8.62 12.63 41.32
CA ALA A 62 8.19 13.19 40.05
C ALA A 62 9.15 14.29 39.57
N TYR A 63 9.46 15.29 40.41
CA TYR A 63 10.44 16.36 40.11
C TYR A 63 11.85 15.82 39.87
N GLY A 64 12.28 14.79 40.61
CA GLY A 64 13.55 14.11 40.36
C GLY A 64 13.61 13.45 38.98
N SER A 65 12.54 12.76 38.61
CA SER A 65 12.38 12.09 37.31
C SER A 65 12.30 13.09 36.16
N LEU A 66 11.57 14.20 36.33
CA LEU A 66 11.52 15.32 35.39
C LEU A 66 12.91 15.93 35.18
N ARG A 67 13.67 16.21 36.26
CA ARG A 67 15.04 16.73 36.16
C ARG A 67 15.97 15.80 35.39
N GLN A 68 15.91 14.49 35.63
CA GLN A 68 16.68 13.51 34.87
C GLN A 68 16.26 13.48 33.40
N THR A 69 14.96 13.53 33.12
CA THR A 69 14.39 13.51 31.77
C THR A 69 14.80 14.74 30.95
N LEU A 70 14.71 15.94 31.54
CA LEU A 70 15.19 17.19 30.93
C LEU A 70 16.70 17.16 30.66
N THR A 71 17.48 16.50 31.51
CA THR A 71 18.94 16.33 31.30
C THR A 71 19.22 15.43 30.08
N VAL A 72 18.46 14.35 29.92
CA VAL A 72 18.54 13.48 28.73
C VAL A 72 18.09 14.21 27.46
N LEU A 73 17.00 14.98 27.52
CA LEU A 73 16.52 15.77 26.39
C LEU A 73 17.51 16.85 25.96
N ARG A 74 18.05 17.63 26.90
CA ARG A 74 19.07 18.65 26.57
C ARG A 74 20.27 18.03 25.86
N LYS A 75 20.74 16.86 26.30
CA LYS A 75 21.84 16.14 25.63
C LYS A 75 21.45 15.56 24.26
N ALA A 76 20.20 15.15 24.07
CA ALA A 76 19.71 14.68 22.77
C ALA A 76 19.53 15.82 21.75
N LEU A 77 19.38 17.06 22.22
CA LEU A 77 19.16 18.28 21.43
C LEU A 77 20.40 19.19 21.35
N GLU A 78 21.51 18.80 22.00
CA GLU A 78 22.80 19.49 22.06
C GLU A 78 23.40 19.91 20.71
N PRO A 79 23.15 19.23 19.56
CA PRO A 79 23.62 19.67 18.24
C PRO A 79 23.00 20.96 17.67
N VAL A 80 22.05 21.62 18.36
CA VAL A 80 21.50 22.92 17.94
C VAL A 80 22.00 24.03 18.85
N GLU A 81 22.54 25.09 18.23
CA GLU A 81 22.73 26.38 18.89
C GLU A 81 21.83 27.44 18.23
N PRO A 82 21.01 28.17 18.99
CA PRO A 82 20.75 28.02 20.43
C PRO A 82 19.96 26.74 20.76
N SER A 83 20.22 26.13 21.91
CA SER A 83 19.49 24.93 22.39
C SER A 83 17.99 25.21 22.46
N PRO A 84 17.13 24.53 21.66
CA PRO A 84 15.71 24.91 21.57
C PRO A 84 14.91 24.47 22.80
N LEU A 85 15.41 23.56 23.64
CA LEU A 85 14.79 23.25 24.93
C LEU A 85 15.23 24.25 26.00
N ILE A 86 14.39 25.26 26.22
CA ILE A 86 14.58 26.26 27.26
C ILE A 86 14.03 25.71 28.58
N VAL A 87 14.86 25.80 29.63
CA VAL A 87 14.55 25.34 30.99
C VAL A 87 15.09 26.38 31.95
N GLU A 88 14.21 27.26 32.40
CA GLU A 88 14.52 28.28 33.40
C GLU A 88 14.25 27.76 34.82
N LYS A 89 13.98 28.65 35.77
CA LYS A 89 13.71 28.26 37.17
C LYS A 89 12.48 27.36 37.26
N ASP A 90 11.33 27.83 36.79
CA ASP A 90 10.05 27.11 36.86
C ASP A 90 9.42 26.92 35.47
N ASP A 91 9.63 27.85 34.53
CA ASP A 91 9.22 27.79 33.13
C ASP A 91 10.08 26.85 32.27
N ILE A 92 9.40 26.01 31.48
CA ILE A 92 9.99 25.10 30.48
C ILE A 92 9.20 25.23 29.17
N TYR A 93 9.89 25.39 28.05
CA TYR A 93 9.29 25.48 26.71
C TYR A 93 10.25 25.06 25.60
N LEU A 94 9.73 24.94 24.38
CA LEU A 94 10.53 24.84 23.16
C LEU A 94 10.54 26.17 22.42
N ASP A 95 11.72 26.68 22.10
CA ASP A 95 11.88 27.71 21.08
C ASP A 95 11.72 27.07 19.69
N LEU A 96 10.74 27.57 18.93
CA LEU A 96 10.42 27.10 17.58
C LEU A 96 11.29 27.79 16.51
N SER A 97 12.13 28.77 16.86
CA SER A 97 13.02 29.45 15.91
C SER A 97 13.96 28.49 15.16
N ALA A 98 14.28 27.35 15.79
CA ALA A 98 15.14 26.29 15.25
C ALA A 98 14.43 24.93 15.02
N ILE A 99 13.12 24.82 15.28
CA ILE A 99 12.34 23.56 15.13
C ILE A 99 11.14 23.75 14.19
N ASP A 100 11.08 22.95 13.12
CA ASP A 100 9.83 22.69 12.39
C ASP A 100 9.02 21.61 13.12
N VAL A 101 7.85 21.97 13.63
CA VAL A 101 6.89 21.04 14.26
C VAL A 101 5.67 20.94 13.36
N ASP A 102 5.43 19.77 12.76
CA ASP A 102 4.35 19.62 11.78
C ASP A 102 2.95 19.84 12.36
N ALA A 103 2.73 19.43 13.61
CA ALA A 103 1.52 19.73 14.36
C ALA A 103 1.30 21.26 14.49
N PHE A 104 2.33 22.04 14.79
CA PHE A 104 2.22 23.50 14.87
C PHE A 104 1.95 24.12 13.49
N ALA A 105 2.76 23.77 12.48
CA ALA A 105 2.60 24.27 11.12
C ALA A 105 1.19 23.97 10.55
N PHE A 106 0.64 22.79 10.87
CA PHE A 106 -0.72 22.41 10.51
C PHE A 106 -1.79 23.32 11.15
N THR A 107 -1.66 23.69 12.44
CA THR A 107 -2.59 24.64 13.08
C THR A 107 -2.55 26.06 12.50
N GLN A 108 -1.40 26.49 11.97
CA GLN A 108 -1.30 27.77 11.28
C GLN A 108 -2.04 27.72 9.93
N LEU A 109 -1.77 26.69 9.11
CA LEU A 109 -2.25 26.61 7.73
C LEU A 109 -3.75 26.29 7.58
N HIS A 110 -4.39 25.60 8.53
CA HIS A 110 -5.80 25.23 8.41
C HIS A 110 -6.80 26.40 8.53
N THR A 111 -6.31 27.63 8.70
CA THR A 111 -7.14 28.80 9.07
C THR A 111 -7.36 29.70 7.85
N ASN A 112 -8.29 29.31 6.98
CA ASN A 112 -8.67 30.02 5.74
C ASN A 112 -7.52 30.24 4.75
N GLY A 113 -6.60 29.28 4.65
CA GLY A 113 -5.52 29.32 3.67
C GLY A 113 -6.00 29.21 2.21
N ASN A 114 -5.13 29.64 1.29
CA ASN A 114 -5.31 29.43 -0.15
C ASN A 114 -5.05 27.97 -0.56
N ASP A 115 -5.35 27.64 -1.81
CA ASP A 115 -5.20 26.29 -2.40
C ASP A 115 -3.88 25.57 -2.03
N LEU A 116 -2.74 26.28 -2.08
CA LEU A 116 -1.43 25.71 -1.77
C LEU A 116 -1.22 25.51 -0.27
N GLU A 117 -1.75 26.40 0.56
CA GLU A 117 -1.71 26.28 2.02
C GLU A 117 -2.59 25.11 2.49
N LEU A 118 -3.73 24.88 1.83
CA LEU A 118 -4.63 23.76 2.07
C LEU A 118 -4.01 22.42 1.65
N GLU A 119 -3.38 22.34 0.47
CA GLU A 119 -2.61 21.16 0.05
C GLU A 119 -1.44 20.89 1.00
N THR A 120 -0.74 21.93 1.45
CA THR A 120 0.36 21.80 2.43
C THR A 120 -0.16 21.30 3.78
N ALA A 121 -1.27 21.83 4.30
CA ALA A 121 -1.89 21.34 5.53
C ALA A 121 -2.29 19.86 5.41
N ALA A 122 -2.88 19.46 4.28
CA ALA A 122 -3.24 18.07 4.00
C ALA A 122 -2.02 17.14 3.85
N ALA A 123 -0.85 17.65 3.47
CA ALA A 123 0.41 16.89 3.42
C ALA A 123 1.09 16.74 4.80
N LEU A 124 0.89 17.70 5.71
CA LEU A 124 1.36 17.61 7.09
C LEU A 124 0.57 16.58 7.91
N TYR A 125 -0.77 16.55 7.75
CA TYR A 125 -1.65 15.61 8.46
C TYR A 125 -1.61 14.20 7.85
N ARG A 126 -0.63 13.39 8.25
CA ARG A 126 -0.44 12.01 7.75
C ARG A 126 -1.19 10.94 8.54
N GLY A 127 -1.74 11.28 9.70
CA GLY A 127 -2.37 10.36 10.65
C GLY A 127 -2.54 11.04 12.02
N ASP A 128 -2.89 10.28 13.05
CA ASP A 128 -3.20 10.84 14.37
C ASP A 128 -1.96 11.40 15.09
N LEU A 129 -2.22 12.31 16.04
CA LEU A 129 -1.17 12.84 16.92
C LEU A 129 -0.54 11.70 17.75
N LEU A 130 0.77 11.51 17.60
CA LEU A 130 1.54 10.41 18.20
C LEU A 130 0.91 9.04 17.93
N GLU A 131 0.52 8.76 16.69
CA GLU A 131 -0.01 7.45 16.28
C GLU A 131 0.94 6.30 16.68
N GLY A 132 0.38 5.20 17.20
CA GLY A 132 1.14 4.06 17.73
C GLY A 132 1.93 4.34 19.04
N PHE A 133 1.93 5.57 19.56
CA PHE A 133 2.54 5.90 20.86
C PHE A 133 1.57 5.62 22.01
N THR A 134 2.13 5.05 23.09
CA THR A 134 1.43 4.75 24.35
C THR A 134 2.36 4.96 25.54
N LEU A 135 1.80 5.35 26.69
CA LEU A 135 2.54 5.52 27.93
C LEU A 135 1.64 5.12 29.10
N PRO A 136 2.08 4.31 30.07
CA PRO A 136 1.26 4.01 31.24
C PRO A 136 1.28 5.19 32.22
N ASP A 137 0.50 6.23 31.92
CA ASP A 137 0.30 7.41 32.78
C ASP A 137 -1.06 8.07 32.47
N PRO A 138 -2.09 7.92 33.33
CA PRO A 138 -3.47 8.33 33.00
C PRO A 138 -3.64 9.80 32.61
N VAL A 139 -2.86 10.70 33.22
CA VAL A 139 -2.95 12.16 32.94
C VAL A 139 -2.35 12.50 31.57
N PHE A 140 -1.32 11.76 31.14
CA PHE A 140 -0.79 11.88 29.78
C PHE A 140 -1.75 11.30 28.75
N ASP A 141 -2.35 10.13 29.02
CA ASP A 141 -3.28 9.48 28.10
C ASP A 141 -4.57 10.32 27.91
N GLU A 142 -5.12 10.91 28.98
CA GLU A 142 -6.26 11.84 28.88
C GLU A 142 -5.93 13.07 28.03
N TRP A 143 -4.75 13.69 28.25
CA TRP A 143 -4.28 14.80 27.43
C TRP A 143 -4.10 14.41 25.96
N LEU A 144 -3.48 13.26 25.70
CA LEU A 144 -3.17 12.80 24.35
C LEU A 144 -4.45 12.45 23.58
N GLU A 145 -5.43 11.82 24.21
CA GLU A 145 -6.74 11.57 23.61
C GLU A 145 -7.54 12.86 23.38
N GLY A 146 -7.41 13.86 24.25
CA GLY A 146 -7.90 15.21 24.00
C GLY A 146 -7.31 15.82 22.73
N ALA A 147 -5.98 15.89 22.66
CA ALA A 147 -5.26 16.48 21.53
C ALA A 147 -5.49 15.68 20.22
N ARG A 148 -5.52 14.34 20.26
CA ARG A 148 -5.86 13.50 19.09
C ARG A 148 -7.22 13.87 18.51
N ARG A 149 -8.26 14.05 19.33
CA ARG A 149 -9.59 14.49 18.87
C ARG A 149 -9.56 15.86 18.20
N GLU A 150 -8.85 16.82 18.78
CA GLU A 150 -8.71 18.17 18.20
C GLU A 150 -8.01 18.14 16.83
N TYR A 151 -6.86 17.46 16.73
CA TYR A 151 -6.11 17.33 15.49
C TYR A 151 -6.86 16.51 14.43
N ARG A 152 -7.56 15.44 14.80
CA ARG A 152 -8.36 14.63 13.85
C ARG A 152 -9.54 15.42 13.28
N GLN A 153 -10.28 16.17 14.11
CA GLN A 153 -11.35 17.05 13.63
C GLN A 153 -10.81 18.16 12.71
N ALA A 154 -9.62 18.69 12.96
CA ALA A 154 -8.96 19.63 12.06
C ALA A 154 -8.52 18.97 10.75
N GLY A 155 -7.99 17.75 10.79
CA GLY A 155 -7.63 16.93 9.62
C GLY A 155 -8.84 16.67 8.71
N ILE A 156 -9.97 16.26 9.29
CA ILE A 156 -11.24 16.06 8.57
C ILE A 156 -11.70 17.37 7.89
N ARG A 157 -11.66 18.52 8.58
CA ARG A 157 -12.02 19.81 7.96
C ARG A 157 -11.13 20.18 6.77
N VAL A 158 -9.81 20.02 6.90
CA VAL A 158 -8.83 20.30 5.83
C VAL A 158 -9.05 19.37 4.63
N LEU A 159 -9.21 18.07 4.88
CA LEU A 159 -9.41 17.08 3.81
C LEU A 159 -10.76 17.24 3.10
N ALA A 160 -11.84 17.61 3.82
CA ALA A 160 -13.14 17.89 3.21
C ALA A 160 -13.13 19.17 2.35
N GLN A 161 -12.41 20.21 2.78
CA GLN A 161 -12.16 21.39 1.96
C GLN A 161 -11.34 21.05 0.71
N LEU A 162 -10.30 20.21 0.85
CA LEU A 162 -9.44 19.80 -0.26
C LEU A 162 -10.17 18.90 -1.26
N LEU A 163 -10.98 17.94 -0.79
CA LEU A 163 -11.87 17.12 -1.61
C LEU A 163 -12.76 18.01 -2.49
N LYS A 164 -13.44 18.98 -1.88
CA LYS A 164 -14.29 19.94 -2.62
C LYS A 164 -13.49 20.74 -3.65
N LEU A 165 -12.28 21.20 -3.31
CA LEU A 165 -11.40 21.94 -4.23
C LEU A 165 -10.96 21.08 -5.42
N LYS A 166 -10.51 19.84 -5.18
CA LYS A 166 -10.06 18.90 -6.22
C LYS A 166 -11.21 18.48 -7.13
N THR A 167 -12.39 18.18 -6.58
CA THR A 167 -13.61 17.91 -7.36
C THR A 167 -14.03 19.12 -8.21
N THR A 168 -13.92 20.35 -7.69
CA THR A 168 -14.21 21.59 -8.45
C THR A 168 -13.21 21.84 -9.59
N LYS A 169 -11.97 21.36 -9.45
CA LYS A 169 -10.90 21.43 -10.47
C LYS A 169 -10.87 20.23 -11.42
N GLU A 170 -11.83 19.31 -11.33
CA GLU A 170 -11.90 18.04 -12.09
C GLU A 170 -10.66 17.13 -11.90
N ALA A 171 -9.90 17.33 -10.82
CA ALA A 171 -8.76 16.51 -10.44
C ALA A 171 -9.24 15.23 -9.73
N HIS A 172 -9.89 14.34 -10.48
CA HIS A 172 -10.67 13.23 -9.92
C HIS A 172 -9.83 12.20 -9.14
N GLU A 173 -8.61 11.86 -9.58
CA GLU A 173 -7.73 10.93 -8.85
C GLU A 173 -7.27 11.52 -7.49
N ASP A 174 -6.87 12.78 -7.46
CA ASP A 174 -6.55 13.50 -6.21
C ASP A 174 -7.76 13.56 -5.27
N ALA A 175 -8.96 13.76 -5.81
CA ALA A 175 -10.21 13.77 -5.06
C ALA A 175 -10.55 12.39 -4.47
N ILE A 176 -10.35 11.31 -5.23
CA ILE A 176 -10.50 9.92 -4.75
C ILE A 176 -9.57 9.67 -3.57
N LEU A 177 -8.30 10.06 -3.66
CA LEU A 177 -7.33 9.95 -2.57
C LEU A 177 -7.73 10.79 -1.34
N CYS A 178 -8.33 11.96 -1.53
CA CYS A 178 -8.85 12.78 -0.42
C CYS A 178 -10.06 12.13 0.28
N ALA A 179 -11.01 11.58 -0.49
CA ALA A 179 -12.19 10.90 0.05
C ALA A 179 -11.83 9.60 0.79
N GLN A 180 -10.92 8.78 0.23
CA GLN A 180 -10.38 7.61 0.91
C GLN A 180 -9.68 7.97 2.24
N ARG A 181 -8.91 9.06 2.27
CA ARG A 181 -8.27 9.55 3.51
C ARG A 181 -9.27 10.06 4.54
N LEU A 182 -10.40 10.63 4.13
CA LEU A 182 -11.50 11.01 5.03
C LEU A 182 -12.16 9.78 5.65
N LEU A 183 -12.51 8.78 4.84
CA LEU A 183 -13.15 7.55 5.32
C LEU A 183 -12.24 6.70 6.21
N ASN A 184 -10.91 6.81 6.08
CA ASN A 184 -9.98 6.20 7.04
C ASN A 184 -9.95 6.91 8.42
N LEU A 185 -10.42 8.16 8.52
CA LEU A 185 -10.50 8.91 9.78
C LEU A 185 -11.89 8.85 10.43
N ASP A 186 -12.93 8.74 9.59
CA ASP A 186 -14.34 8.64 9.99
C ASP A 186 -15.12 7.77 8.97
N PRO A 187 -15.12 6.43 9.15
CA PRO A 187 -15.73 5.50 8.19
C PRO A 187 -17.25 5.61 8.01
N LEU A 188 -17.93 6.35 8.90
CA LEU A 188 -19.38 6.48 8.95
C LEU A 188 -19.89 7.76 8.25
N GLN A 189 -19.02 8.55 7.62
CA GLN A 189 -19.46 9.71 6.82
C GLN A 189 -20.03 9.28 5.46
N GLU A 190 -21.30 8.90 5.47
CA GLU A 190 -22.05 8.44 4.29
C GLU A 190 -22.02 9.44 3.11
N SER A 191 -22.00 10.75 3.38
CA SER A 191 -21.84 11.77 2.34
C SER A 191 -20.50 11.65 1.59
N ILE A 192 -19.41 11.25 2.27
CA ILE A 192 -18.11 11.02 1.65
C ILE A 192 -18.08 9.69 0.88
N HIS A 193 -18.86 8.68 1.31
CA HIS A 193 -19.12 7.51 0.46
C HIS A 193 -19.85 7.92 -0.82
N ARG A 194 -20.87 8.79 -0.76
CA ARG A 194 -21.55 9.34 -1.95
C ARG A 194 -20.59 10.10 -2.88
N ASP A 195 -19.77 11.01 -2.34
CA ASP A 195 -18.75 11.74 -3.11
C ASP A 195 -17.78 10.77 -3.82
N LEU A 196 -17.29 9.74 -3.12
CA LEU A 196 -16.37 8.74 -3.67
C LEU A 196 -17.04 7.86 -4.73
N MET A 197 -18.32 7.52 -4.57
CA MET A 197 -19.11 6.82 -5.60
C MET A 197 -19.23 7.65 -6.89
N ASP A 198 -19.61 8.93 -6.81
CA ASP A 198 -19.71 9.82 -7.97
C ASP A 198 -18.33 10.05 -8.63
N LEU A 199 -17.24 10.14 -7.84
CA LEU A 199 -15.88 10.22 -8.36
C LEU A 199 -15.47 8.95 -9.13
N TYR A 200 -15.72 7.76 -8.58
CA TYR A 200 -15.48 6.50 -9.28
C TYR A 200 -16.27 6.39 -10.60
N VAL A 201 -17.51 6.90 -10.66
CA VAL A 201 -18.29 6.96 -11.90
C VAL A 201 -17.64 7.89 -12.93
N ARG A 202 -17.12 9.05 -12.51
CA ARG A 202 -16.44 10.02 -13.40
C ARG A 202 -15.16 9.46 -14.03
N VAL A 203 -14.37 8.67 -13.29
CA VAL A 203 -13.21 7.94 -13.83
C VAL A 203 -13.58 6.61 -14.51
N GLY A 204 -14.88 6.37 -14.76
CA GLY A 204 -15.40 5.19 -15.46
C GLY A 204 -15.48 3.89 -14.63
N GLN A 205 -14.94 3.90 -13.41
CA GLN A 205 -14.86 2.76 -12.48
C GLN A 205 -16.21 2.46 -11.79
N ARG A 206 -17.28 2.24 -12.55
CA ARG A 206 -18.64 1.96 -12.03
C ARG A 206 -18.69 0.76 -11.07
N ASN A 207 -17.85 -0.26 -11.25
CA ASN A 207 -17.74 -1.38 -10.30
C ASN A 207 -17.20 -0.90 -8.93
N SER A 208 -16.16 -0.05 -8.90
CA SER A 208 -15.63 0.54 -7.66
C SER A 208 -16.67 1.38 -6.93
N ALA A 209 -17.51 2.13 -7.66
CA ALA A 209 -18.63 2.87 -7.09
C ALA A 209 -19.68 1.95 -6.42
N LEU A 210 -20.07 0.86 -7.09
CA LEU A 210 -20.99 -0.10 -6.48
C LEU A 210 -20.36 -0.86 -5.31
N HIS A 211 -19.06 -1.16 -5.35
CA HIS A 211 -18.35 -1.72 -4.19
C HIS A 211 -18.34 -0.75 -3.00
N GLN A 212 -18.14 0.56 -3.24
CA GLN A 212 -18.17 1.59 -2.21
C GLN A 212 -19.56 1.70 -1.54
N PHE A 213 -20.65 1.53 -2.30
CA PHE A 213 -22.00 1.42 -1.74
C PHE A 213 -22.14 0.22 -0.80
N GLU A 214 -21.72 -0.97 -1.24
CA GLU A 214 -21.83 -2.20 -0.45
C GLU A 214 -20.97 -2.10 0.83
N LEU A 215 -19.76 -1.50 0.75
CA LEU A 215 -18.94 -1.17 1.91
C LEU A 215 -19.65 -0.20 2.86
N CYS A 216 -20.29 0.86 2.34
CA CYS A 216 -21.02 1.83 3.15
C CYS A 216 -22.17 1.18 3.91
N ARG A 217 -23.02 0.41 3.22
CA ARG A 217 -24.14 -0.34 3.83
C ARG A 217 -23.65 -1.32 4.89
N ASP A 218 -22.63 -2.12 4.58
CA ASP A 218 -22.11 -3.14 5.49
C ASP A 218 -21.42 -2.52 6.72
N LEU A 219 -20.92 -1.28 6.65
CA LEU A 219 -20.43 -0.50 7.80
C LEU A 219 -21.58 0.06 8.66
N LEU A 220 -22.57 0.72 8.03
CA LEU A 220 -23.70 1.33 8.74
C LEU A 220 -24.57 0.30 9.48
N GLU A 221 -24.85 -0.84 8.84
CA GLU A 221 -25.59 -1.94 9.47
C GLU A 221 -24.80 -2.56 10.64
N ARG A 222 -23.47 -2.68 10.51
CA ARG A 222 -22.61 -3.27 11.55
C ARG A 222 -22.44 -2.37 12.78
N ASP A 223 -22.17 -1.07 12.57
CA ASP A 223 -21.75 -0.16 13.64
C ASP A 223 -22.91 0.67 14.22
N LEU A 224 -23.98 0.90 13.44
CA LEU A 224 -25.13 1.72 13.83
C LEU A 224 -26.46 0.96 13.79
N GLY A 225 -26.55 -0.17 13.08
CA GLY A 225 -27.79 -0.93 12.90
C GLY A 225 -28.84 -0.20 12.06
N VAL A 226 -28.39 0.57 11.06
CA VAL A 226 -29.26 1.33 10.15
C VAL A 226 -28.87 1.08 8.69
N PRO A 227 -29.85 1.09 7.75
CA PRO A 227 -29.55 1.12 6.33
C PRO A 227 -29.00 2.50 5.89
N PRO A 228 -28.40 2.60 4.70
CA PRO A 228 -28.03 3.86 4.06
C PRO A 228 -29.20 4.85 3.95
N GLU A 229 -28.87 6.14 3.89
CA GLU A 229 -29.78 7.20 3.48
C GLU A 229 -30.31 6.94 2.05
N ALA A 230 -31.57 7.33 1.81
CA ALA A 230 -32.22 7.14 0.51
C ALA A 230 -31.50 7.84 -0.67
N GLU A 231 -30.70 8.87 -0.41
CA GLU A 231 -29.83 9.50 -1.41
C GLU A 231 -28.74 8.55 -1.91
N THR A 232 -28.20 7.71 -1.03
CA THR A 232 -27.13 6.74 -1.31
C THR A 232 -27.67 5.51 -2.03
N GLU A 233 -28.84 5.01 -1.62
CA GLU A 233 -29.55 3.97 -2.35
C GLU A 233 -29.92 4.42 -3.77
N ALA A 234 -30.49 5.63 -3.92
CA ALA A 234 -30.85 6.18 -5.22
C ALA A 234 -29.62 6.43 -6.13
N LEU A 235 -28.46 6.79 -5.57
CA LEU A 235 -27.21 6.88 -6.31
C LEU A 235 -26.74 5.50 -6.80
N ALA A 236 -26.76 4.48 -5.93
CA ALA A 236 -26.40 3.12 -6.31
C ALA A 236 -27.33 2.54 -7.39
N ASP A 237 -28.64 2.76 -7.30
CA ASP A 237 -29.61 2.30 -8.30
C ASP A 237 -29.46 3.00 -9.65
N ARG A 238 -29.16 4.31 -9.67
CA ARG A 238 -28.76 5.00 -10.90
C ARG A 238 -27.54 4.34 -11.54
N ILE A 239 -26.48 4.06 -10.76
CA ILE A 239 -25.25 3.43 -11.27
C ILE A 239 -25.51 1.99 -11.77
N ARG A 240 -26.43 1.25 -11.13
CA ARG A 240 -26.90 -0.07 -11.59
C ARG A 240 -27.64 0.03 -12.94
N GLN A 241 -28.51 1.04 -13.12
CA GLN A 241 -29.24 1.29 -14.36
C GLN A 241 -28.30 1.70 -15.51
N ASP A 242 -27.42 2.68 -15.29
CA ASP A 242 -26.33 3.08 -16.19
C ASP A 242 -25.51 1.88 -16.71
N ARG A 243 -25.17 0.93 -15.82
CA ARG A 243 -24.40 -0.29 -16.16
C ARG A 243 -25.19 -1.23 -17.07
N LEU A 244 -26.51 -1.31 -16.89
CA LEU A 244 -27.39 -2.15 -17.71
C LEU A 244 -27.59 -1.53 -19.11
N GLU A 245 -27.91 -0.25 -19.20
CA GLU A 245 -28.14 0.44 -20.48
C GLU A 245 -26.89 0.43 -21.38
N ASN A 246 -25.71 0.68 -20.80
CA ASN A 246 -24.45 0.56 -21.53
C ASN A 246 -24.13 -0.90 -21.91
N LYS A 247 -24.51 -1.91 -21.10
CA LYS A 247 -24.38 -3.33 -21.49
C LYS A 247 -25.36 -3.75 -22.60
N SER A 248 -26.51 -3.10 -22.75
CA SER A 248 -27.43 -3.34 -23.87
C SER A 248 -27.06 -2.62 -25.16
N THR A 249 -26.09 -1.70 -25.15
CA THR A 249 -25.69 -0.88 -26.31
C THR A 249 -24.34 -1.25 -26.98
N PRO A 250 -24.05 -2.52 -27.33
CA PRO A 250 -22.94 -2.83 -28.24
C PRO A 250 -23.40 -3.44 -29.58
N LYS A 251 -23.39 -2.63 -30.65
CA LYS A 251 -23.12 -2.96 -32.09
C LYS A 251 -23.91 -2.05 -33.05
N ALA A 252 -23.60 -0.75 -33.07
CA ALA A 252 -24.24 0.21 -33.97
C ALA A 252 -23.32 1.37 -34.44
N MET A 253 -21.99 1.21 -34.45
CA MET A 253 -21.09 2.25 -34.97
C MET A 253 -19.80 1.70 -35.61
N GLU A 254 -19.94 0.84 -36.62
CA GLU A 254 -18.85 0.56 -37.57
C GLU A 254 -19.38 0.31 -38.99
N THR A 255 -19.65 1.40 -39.71
CA THR A 255 -19.54 1.50 -41.18
C THR A 255 -19.44 2.98 -41.55
N VAL A 256 -18.22 3.49 -41.66
CA VAL A 256 -17.93 4.68 -42.48
C VAL A 256 -17.14 4.19 -43.68
N LEU A 257 -17.79 4.15 -44.83
CA LEU A 257 -17.12 4.07 -46.12
C LEU A 257 -17.88 4.99 -47.08
N GLU A 258 -17.14 5.89 -47.73
CA GLU A 258 -17.57 6.59 -48.94
C GLU A 258 -17.67 5.52 -50.08
N ASP A 259 -18.37 5.69 -51.20
CA ASP A 259 -18.54 6.91 -52.00
C ASP A 259 -19.66 6.75 -53.07
N THR A 260 -20.08 7.87 -53.69
CA THR A 260 -20.81 8.04 -54.97
C THR A 260 -22.28 7.58 -55.20
N LYS A 261 -23.08 8.59 -55.60
CA LYS A 261 -24.07 8.62 -56.73
C LYS A 261 -25.43 7.90 -56.67
N SER A 262 -26.48 8.73 -56.58
CA SER A 262 -27.84 8.55 -57.14
C SER A 262 -27.85 8.73 -58.70
N PRO A 263 -28.99 8.72 -59.47
CA PRO A 263 -30.43 8.73 -59.07
C PRO A 263 -31.46 7.95 -59.96
N ARG A 264 -32.77 8.06 -59.60
CA ARG A 264 -34.02 7.69 -60.34
C ARG A 264 -34.38 6.19 -60.33
N TYR A 265 -35.64 5.74 -60.45
CA TYR A 265 -36.91 6.31 -60.98
C TYR A 265 -38.10 5.68 -60.20
N THR A 266 -38.94 6.44 -59.45
CA THR A 266 -40.37 6.83 -59.72
C THR A 266 -41.51 5.90 -59.26
N ASP A 267 -42.63 6.54 -58.89
CA ASP A 267 -44.06 6.15 -58.97
C ASP A 267 -44.63 4.98 -58.13
N ASP A 268 -45.09 5.33 -56.92
CA ASP A 268 -46.46 5.21 -56.35
C ASP A 268 -47.30 3.87 -56.32
N PRO A 269 -48.28 3.77 -55.37
CA PRO A 269 -49.06 2.56 -55.03
C PRO A 269 -50.41 2.52 -55.82
N PRO A 270 -51.49 1.74 -55.50
CA PRO A 270 -51.79 0.87 -54.33
C PRO A 270 -52.40 -0.51 -54.75
N ASP A 271 -53.27 -1.27 -54.03
CA ASP A 271 -54.04 -1.09 -52.78
C ASP A 271 -54.54 -2.45 -52.17
N GLU A 272 -55.37 -2.35 -51.13
CA GLU A 272 -56.45 -3.26 -50.69
C GLU A 272 -56.15 -4.58 -49.95
N THR A 273 -56.59 -4.59 -48.69
CA THR A 273 -57.20 -5.75 -47.98
C THR A 273 -58.73 -5.71 -48.21
N PRO A 274 -59.59 -6.63 -47.69
CA PRO A 274 -59.37 -7.85 -46.91
C PRO A 274 -60.16 -9.07 -47.44
N ASN A 275 -60.27 -10.16 -46.67
CA ASN A 275 -61.60 -10.76 -46.43
C ASN A 275 -61.65 -11.62 -45.15
N ASP A 276 -62.84 -11.70 -44.54
CA ASP A 276 -63.17 -12.54 -43.39
C ASP A 276 -63.60 -13.96 -43.80
N THR A 277 -63.62 -14.89 -42.83
CA THR A 277 -64.86 -15.66 -42.55
C THR A 277 -64.90 -16.03 -41.07
N ILE A 278 -66.04 -15.81 -40.41
CA ILE A 278 -66.30 -16.14 -39.01
C ILE A 278 -67.17 -17.41 -38.93
N VAL A 279 -66.92 -18.29 -37.96
CA VAL A 279 -67.94 -19.21 -37.41
C VAL A 279 -67.79 -19.31 -35.88
N GLU A 280 -68.92 -19.27 -35.17
CA GLU A 280 -69.08 -19.37 -33.71
C GLU A 280 -69.01 -20.86 -33.25
N GLY A 281 -69.04 -21.27 -31.97
CA GLY A 281 -69.33 -20.62 -30.69
C GLY A 281 -69.06 -21.58 -29.49
N PRO A 282 -69.43 -21.23 -28.24
CA PRO A 282 -68.86 -21.80 -26.99
C PRO A 282 -69.87 -22.70 -26.21
N PRO A 283 -69.63 -23.16 -24.95
CA PRO A 283 -68.48 -23.05 -24.03
C PRO A 283 -67.98 -24.48 -23.59
N THR A 284 -67.36 -24.83 -22.43
CA THR A 284 -67.09 -24.17 -21.13
C THR A 284 -65.95 -24.85 -20.34
N ASP A 285 -65.10 -24.04 -19.69
CA ASP A 285 -64.62 -24.13 -18.28
C ASP A 285 -63.60 -25.20 -17.77
N THR A 286 -62.93 -24.80 -16.68
CA THR A 286 -62.08 -25.54 -15.71
C THR A 286 -60.67 -26.04 -16.11
N LEU A 287 -59.68 -25.33 -15.55
CA LEU A 287 -58.53 -25.85 -14.79
C LEU A 287 -57.37 -26.62 -15.49
N SER A 288 -56.25 -25.90 -15.56
CA SER A 288 -54.95 -26.36 -15.00
C SER A 288 -54.28 -27.63 -15.53
N ARG A 289 -53.50 -27.48 -16.60
CA ARG A 289 -52.03 -27.76 -16.59
C ARG A 289 -51.36 -27.32 -17.90
N ARG A 290 -50.30 -26.51 -17.81
CA ARG A 290 -49.33 -26.31 -18.90
C ARG A 290 -48.10 -27.21 -18.66
N PRO A 291 -47.87 -28.25 -19.47
CA PRO A 291 -46.55 -28.83 -19.64
C PRO A 291 -45.88 -28.22 -20.88
N ASN A 292 -44.78 -27.47 -20.74
CA ASN A 292 -43.76 -27.46 -21.79
C ASN A 292 -42.40 -26.90 -21.41
N GLN A 293 -41.40 -27.46 -22.08
CA GLN A 293 -40.15 -26.83 -22.55
C GLN A 293 -39.29 -26.04 -21.56
N THR A 294 -38.27 -26.74 -21.06
CA THR A 294 -36.86 -26.40 -21.33
C THR A 294 -36.61 -25.10 -22.11
N ASN A 295 -36.09 -24.06 -21.43
CA ASN A 295 -35.40 -22.95 -22.09
C ASN A 295 -33.93 -22.92 -21.63
N SER A 296 -33.04 -23.31 -22.53
CA SER A 296 -31.60 -23.12 -22.38
C SER A 296 -31.22 -21.73 -22.90
N SER A 297 -31.20 -20.73 -22.02
CA SER A 297 -30.74 -19.37 -22.32
C SER A 297 -30.04 -18.75 -21.12
N ASN A 298 -28.99 -19.41 -20.62
CA ASN A 298 -28.23 -18.97 -19.46
C ASN A 298 -27.27 -17.82 -19.84
N GLY A 299 -27.83 -16.61 -20.02
CA GLY A 299 -27.06 -15.39 -20.21
C GLY A 299 -26.31 -15.04 -18.92
N GLY A 300 -25.01 -15.35 -18.87
CA GLY A 300 -24.22 -15.26 -17.65
C GLY A 300 -24.06 -13.83 -17.14
N ALA A 301 -24.81 -13.48 -16.11
CA ALA A 301 -24.33 -12.53 -15.12
C ALA A 301 -23.21 -13.22 -14.33
N GLU A 302 -22.00 -12.66 -14.34
CA GLU A 302 -20.93 -13.12 -13.44
C GLU A 302 -21.41 -12.97 -12.00
N ARG A 303 -21.55 -14.12 -11.33
CA ARG A 303 -22.10 -14.19 -9.99
C ARG A 303 -20.95 -14.11 -9.00
N ALA A 304 -20.84 -12.97 -8.31
CA ALA A 304 -19.80 -12.75 -7.32
C ALA A 304 -19.73 -13.93 -6.32
N GLU A 305 -18.59 -14.63 -6.30
CA GLU A 305 -18.42 -15.86 -5.54
C GLU A 305 -17.75 -15.54 -4.20
N ARG A 306 -18.43 -15.83 -3.08
CA ARG A 306 -17.84 -15.74 -1.74
C ARG A 306 -17.23 -17.07 -1.35
N ARG A 307 -15.93 -17.08 -1.03
CA ARG A 307 -15.19 -18.27 -0.57
C ARG A 307 -14.05 -17.92 0.38
N LEU A 308 -13.75 -18.82 1.30
CA LEU A 308 -12.55 -18.78 2.14
C LEU A 308 -11.32 -19.08 1.27
N ALA A 309 -10.32 -18.20 1.27
CA ALA A 309 -9.11 -18.37 0.47
C ALA A 309 -7.83 -17.93 1.20
N ALA A 310 -6.70 -18.49 0.78
CA ALA A 310 -5.38 -17.99 1.18
C ALA A 310 -5.01 -16.80 0.28
N ILE A 311 -4.87 -15.63 0.87
CA ILE A 311 -4.63 -14.35 0.20
C ILE A 311 -3.16 -13.99 0.37
N VAL A 312 -2.50 -13.60 -0.72
CA VAL A 312 -1.10 -13.17 -0.75
C VAL A 312 -1.00 -11.77 -1.33
N SER A 313 -0.40 -10.86 -0.58
CA SER A 313 0.05 -9.56 -1.08
C SER A 313 1.58 -9.57 -1.19
N ALA A 314 2.12 -9.10 -2.32
CA ALA A 314 3.55 -9.01 -2.58
C ALA A 314 3.91 -7.68 -3.27
N ASP A 315 5.10 -7.15 -3.02
CA ASP A 315 5.49 -5.77 -3.37
C ASP A 315 7.01 -5.62 -3.50
N VAL A 316 7.51 -4.72 -4.34
CA VAL A 316 8.95 -4.54 -4.57
C VAL A 316 9.55 -3.52 -3.59
N ALA A 317 10.44 -4.00 -2.72
CA ALA A 317 11.05 -3.20 -1.68
C ALA A 317 11.90 -2.03 -2.25
N GLY A 318 11.33 -0.82 -2.21
CA GLY A 318 12.00 0.40 -2.69
C GLY A 318 11.85 0.66 -4.18
N PHE A 319 10.80 0.16 -4.84
CA PHE A 319 10.54 0.31 -6.27
C PHE A 319 10.76 1.74 -6.81
N SER A 320 10.23 2.77 -6.13
CA SER A 320 10.42 4.18 -6.54
C SER A 320 11.89 4.63 -6.59
N ARG A 321 12.78 4.01 -5.80
CA ARG A 321 14.23 4.26 -5.89
C ARG A 321 14.85 3.57 -7.10
N LEU A 322 14.43 2.35 -7.40
CA LEU A 322 14.91 1.59 -8.57
C LEU A 322 14.52 2.32 -9.88
N MET A 323 13.25 2.72 -9.99
CA MET A 323 12.73 3.52 -11.10
C MET A 323 13.46 4.85 -11.30
N ASN A 324 13.85 5.53 -10.21
CA ASN A 324 14.63 6.78 -10.28
C ASN A 324 16.12 6.59 -10.68
N VAL A 325 16.63 5.34 -10.68
CA VAL A 325 18.02 5.03 -11.08
C VAL A 325 18.06 4.49 -12.50
N ASP A 326 17.22 3.51 -12.83
CA ASP A 326 17.02 2.99 -14.18
C ASP A 326 15.61 2.42 -14.33
N GLU A 327 14.68 3.26 -14.80
CA GLU A 327 13.31 2.86 -15.15
C GLU A 327 13.27 1.70 -16.16
N ALA A 328 14.09 1.76 -17.21
CA ALA A 328 14.03 0.79 -18.30
C ALA A 328 14.56 -0.58 -17.88
N GLY A 329 15.72 -0.62 -17.23
CA GLY A 329 16.31 -1.84 -16.68
C GLY A 329 15.50 -2.43 -15.52
N THR A 330 14.92 -1.60 -14.65
CA THR A 330 14.03 -2.05 -13.57
C THR A 330 12.78 -2.72 -14.13
N LEU A 331 12.09 -2.08 -15.08
CA LEU A 331 10.88 -2.64 -15.70
C LEU A 331 11.19 -3.90 -16.53
N ALA A 332 12.32 -3.95 -17.23
CA ALA A 332 12.75 -5.14 -17.96
C ALA A 332 13.06 -6.31 -17.01
N SER A 333 13.79 -6.06 -15.93
CA SER A 333 14.16 -7.08 -14.93
C SER A 333 12.92 -7.60 -14.18
N LEU A 334 12.00 -6.71 -13.79
CA LEU A 334 10.75 -7.09 -13.15
C LEU A 334 9.87 -7.96 -14.08
N ARG A 335 9.79 -7.63 -15.37
CA ARG A 335 9.08 -8.46 -16.38
C ARG A 335 9.73 -9.83 -16.56
N ALA A 336 11.06 -9.92 -16.54
CA ALA A 336 11.76 -11.21 -16.57
C ALA A 336 11.48 -12.04 -15.29
N HIS A 337 11.54 -11.43 -14.11
CA HIS A 337 11.20 -12.11 -12.85
C HIS A 337 9.74 -12.59 -12.80
N ARG A 338 8.80 -11.82 -13.34
CA ARG A 338 7.40 -12.25 -13.54
C ARG A 338 7.31 -13.47 -14.44
N THR A 339 7.76 -13.33 -15.68
CA THR A 339 7.61 -14.34 -16.75
C THR A 339 8.38 -15.65 -16.48
N GLU A 340 9.55 -15.57 -15.86
CA GLU A 340 10.50 -16.69 -15.71
C GLU A 340 10.60 -17.27 -14.28
N LEU A 341 9.77 -16.80 -13.34
CA LEU A 341 9.75 -17.31 -11.96
C LEU A 341 8.37 -17.20 -11.32
N ILE A 342 7.88 -15.96 -11.16
CA ILE A 342 6.75 -15.68 -10.26
C ILE A 342 5.45 -16.22 -10.84
N ASP A 343 5.10 -15.86 -12.08
CA ASP A 343 3.84 -16.28 -12.69
C ASP A 343 3.81 -17.81 -12.95
N PRO A 344 4.92 -18.48 -13.36
CA PRO A 344 5.03 -19.94 -13.37
C PRO A 344 4.82 -20.61 -12.01
N LEU A 345 5.42 -20.11 -10.92
CA LEU A 345 5.24 -20.69 -9.58
C LEU A 345 3.81 -20.50 -9.06
N ILE A 346 3.20 -19.34 -9.32
CA ILE A 346 1.78 -19.11 -8.98
C ILE A 346 0.90 -20.16 -9.68
N ALA A 347 1.14 -20.43 -10.97
CA ALA A 347 0.40 -21.44 -11.72
C ALA A 347 0.67 -22.88 -11.23
N GLU A 348 1.91 -23.24 -10.91
CA GLU A 348 2.27 -24.58 -10.40
C GLU A 348 1.62 -24.87 -9.04
N HIS A 349 1.54 -23.88 -8.15
CA HIS A 349 0.86 -23.97 -6.85
C HIS A 349 -0.66 -23.72 -6.93
N GLY A 350 -1.23 -23.57 -8.13
CA GLY A 350 -2.67 -23.40 -8.34
C GLY A 350 -3.26 -22.09 -7.81
N GLY A 351 -2.43 -21.04 -7.72
CA GLY A 351 -2.86 -19.68 -7.39
C GLY A 351 -3.43 -18.94 -8.60
N ARG A 352 -4.19 -17.88 -8.31
CA ARG A 352 -4.76 -16.96 -9.31
C ARG A 352 -4.32 -15.54 -8.98
N ILE A 353 -3.77 -14.84 -9.96
CA ILE A 353 -3.51 -13.39 -9.87
C ILE A 353 -4.88 -12.70 -9.90
N GLY A 354 -5.22 -11.97 -8.85
CA GLY A 354 -6.48 -11.20 -8.80
C GLY A 354 -6.30 -9.75 -9.21
N LYS A 355 -5.20 -9.11 -8.78
CA LYS A 355 -4.87 -7.74 -9.18
C LYS A 355 -3.36 -7.52 -9.23
N THR A 356 -2.92 -6.70 -10.18
CA THR A 356 -1.58 -6.11 -10.18
C THR A 356 -1.73 -4.61 -9.88
N MET A 357 -0.96 -4.10 -8.93
CA MET A 357 -1.02 -2.72 -8.42
C MET A 357 0.31 -2.03 -8.71
N GLY A 358 0.57 -1.73 -9.98
CA GLY A 358 1.90 -1.30 -10.43
C GLY A 358 2.90 -2.45 -10.36
N ASP A 359 3.88 -2.35 -9.47
CA ASP A 359 4.81 -3.43 -9.11
C ASP A 359 4.22 -4.41 -8.07
N GLY A 360 3.18 -3.98 -7.34
CA GLY A 360 2.47 -4.80 -6.36
C GLY A 360 1.62 -5.92 -6.97
N LEU A 361 1.41 -6.98 -6.19
CA LEU A 361 0.69 -8.20 -6.54
C LEU A 361 -0.34 -8.55 -5.45
N LEU A 362 -1.55 -8.91 -5.88
CA LEU A 362 -2.57 -9.54 -5.06
C LEU A 362 -3.00 -10.88 -5.69
N LEU A 363 -2.87 -11.96 -4.91
CA LEU A 363 -3.15 -13.34 -5.34
C LEU A 363 -4.13 -14.02 -4.38
N GLU A 364 -4.92 -14.96 -4.91
CA GLU A 364 -5.59 -15.99 -4.13
C GLU A 364 -4.98 -17.37 -4.39
N PHE A 365 -5.07 -18.25 -3.40
CA PHE A 365 -4.83 -19.68 -3.54
C PHE A 365 -5.96 -20.45 -2.83
N PRO A 366 -6.43 -21.59 -3.39
CA PRO A 366 -7.40 -22.46 -2.72
C PRO A 366 -6.79 -23.28 -1.57
N SER A 367 -5.48 -23.12 -1.31
CA SER A 367 -4.74 -23.86 -0.27
C SER A 367 -3.73 -22.97 0.43
N VAL A 368 -3.86 -22.87 1.76
CA VAL A 368 -2.91 -22.20 2.67
C VAL A 368 -1.48 -22.76 2.49
N LEU A 369 -1.39 -24.07 2.28
CA LEU A 369 -0.12 -24.77 2.13
C LEU A 369 0.54 -24.46 0.77
N ALA A 370 -0.25 -24.38 -0.30
CA ALA A 370 0.27 -24.02 -1.62
C ALA A 370 0.72 -22.55 -1.67
N ALA A 371 -0.06 -21.65 -1.06
CA ALA A 371 0.29 -20.24 -0.93
C ALA A 371 1.66 -20.04 -0.27
N VAL A 372 1.90 -20.67 0.90
CA VAL A 372 3.17 -20.49 1.63
C VAL A 372 4.36 -21.13 0.92
N HIS A 373 4.18 -22.27 0.23
CA HIS A 373 5.23 -22.86 -0.58
C HIS A 373 5.59 -21.97 -1.78
N CYS A 374 4.60 -21.48 -2.54
CA CYS A 374 4.81 -20.51 -3.60
C CYS A 374 5.55 -19.26 -3.11
N CYS A 375 5.18 -18.72 -1.94
CA CYS A 375 5.84 -17.53 -1.38
C CYS A 375 7.30 -17.77 -0.99
N VAL A 376 7.63 -18.94 -0.43
CA VAL A 376 9.01 -19.31 -0.07
C VAL A 376 9.83 -19.58 -1.34
N GLU A 377 9.29 -20.31 -2.31
CA GLU A 377 9.97 -20.63 -3.57
C GLU A 377 10.21 -19.40 -4.45
N VAL A 378 9.30 -18.42 -4.43
CA VAL A 378 9.53 -17.09 -5.03
C VAL A 378 10.70 -16.38 -4.35
N GLN A 379 10.76 -16.32 -3.01
CA GLN A 379 11.86 -15.63 -2.32
C GLN A 379 13.20 -16.35 -2.52
N ASP A 380 13.26 -17.69 -2.39
CA ASP A 380 14.46 -18.49 -2.63
C ASP A 380 14.95 -18.34 -4.10
N GLY A 381 14.03 -18.36 -5.07
CA GLY A 381 14.35 -18.16 -6.49
C GLY A 381 14.79 -16.73 -6.82
N MET A 382 14.26 -15.74 -6.11
CA MET A 382 14.70 -14.34 -6.22
C MET A 382 16.05 -14.11 -5.54
N GLU A 383 16.38 -14.80 -4.44
CA GLU A 383 17.72 -14.76 -3.85
C GLU A 383 18.77 -15.30 -4.83
N VAL A 384 18.50 -16.44 -5.48
CA VAL A 384 19.37 -17.02 -6.52
C VAL A 384 19.55 -16.06 -7.71
N ARG A 385 18.48 -15.40 -8.18
CA ARG A 385 18.57 -14.42 -9.28
C ARG A 385 19.32 -13.14 -8.89
N ASN A 386 19.20 -12.69 -7.64
CA ASN A 386 19.91 -11.50 -7.14
C ASN A 386 21.37 -11.77 -6.75
N ALA A 387 21.83 -13.02 -6.67
CA ALA A 387 23.16 -13.38 -6.18
C ALA A 387 24.34 -12.80 -7.00
N GLY A 388 24.09 -12.34 -8.23
CA GLY A 388 25.07 -11.64 -9.08
C GLY A 388 24.84 -10.13 -9.22
N VAL A 389 23.82 -9.55 -8.58
CA VAL A 389 23.45 -8.14 -8.70
C VAL A 389 24.15 -7.31 -7.63
N VAL A 390 24.77 -6.20 -8.01
CA VAL A 390 25.63 -5.41 -7.10
C VAL A 390 24.79 -4.43 -6.27
N GLY A 391 24.85 -4.58 -4.94
CA GLY A 391 24.31 -3.61 -3.99
C GLY A 391 22.79 -3.46 -4.02
N ASP A 392 22.36 -2.27 -4.45
CA ASP A 392 21.00 -1.73 -4.23
C ASP A 392 20.10 -1.77 -5.49
N GLU A 393 20.57 -2.38 -6.58
CA GLU A 393 19.81 -2.61 -7.82
C GLU A 393 18.95 -3.90 -7.76
N ALA A 394 19.25 -4.78 -6.80
CA ALA A 394 18.58 -6.07 -6.62
C ALA A 394 17.09 -5.94 -6.25
N ILE A 395 16.20 -6.43 -7.13
CA ILE A 395 14.75 -6.48 -6.94
C ILE A 395 14.44 -7.52 -5.85
N ARG A 396 13.92 -7.09 -4.71
CA ARG A 396 13.60 -7.95 -3.56
C ARG A 396 12.15 -7.72 -3.13
N PHE A 397 11.39 -8.79 -2.94
CA PHE A 397 9.98 -8.69 -2.57
C PHE A 397 9.76 -8.66 -1.06
N ARG A 398 8.73 -7.93 -0.63
CA ARG A 398 8.05 -8.12 0.66
C ARG A 398 6.79 -8.93 0.41
N ILE A 399 6.46 -9.89 1.28
CA ILE A 399 5.27 -10.74 1.10
C ILE A 399 4.50 -10.87 2.42
N GLY A 400 3.19 -10.64 2.37
CA GLY A 400 2.24 -10.83 3.47
C GLY A 400 1.15 -11.81 3.08
N VAL A 401 0.84 -12.78 3.94
CA VAL A 401 -0.15 -13.83 3.69
C VAL A 401 -1.18 -13.95 4.80
N HIS A 402 -2.44 -14.12 4.42
CA HIS A 402 -3.59 -14.19 5.33
C HIS A 402 -4.61 -15.23 4.82
N LEU A 403 -5.46 -15.74 5.71
CA LEU A 403 -6.55 -16.66 5.40
C LEU A 403 -7.86 -16.03 5.84
N GLY A 404 -8.74 -15.72 4.90
CA GLY A 404 -10.02 -15.08 5.18
C GLY A 404 -10.99 -15.20 4.01
N ASP A 405 -12.25 -14.83 4.25
CA ASP A 405 -13.28 -14.84 3.21
C ASP A 405 -13.04 -13.71 2.20
N ILE A 406 -13.09 -14.06 0.92
CA ILE A 406 -13.02 -13.14 -0.21
C ILE A 406 -14.31 -13.16 -1.03
N VAL A 407 -14.57 -12.05 -1.70
CA VAL A 407 -15.50 -11.91 -2.82
C VAL A 407 -14.67 -11.91 -4.11
N VAL A 408 -15.02 -12.77 -5.05
CA VAL A 408 -14.46 -12.80 -6.41
C VAL A 408 -15.49 -12.28 -7.40
N GLU A 409 -15.20 -11.21 -8.13
CA GLU A 409 -15.98 -10.74 -9.29
C GLU A 409 -15.03 -10.57 -10.49
N GLY A 410 -15.16 -11.44 -11.50
CA GLY A 410 -14.21 -11.51 -12.61
C GLY A 410 -12.80 -11.89 -12.14
N GLU A 411 -11.80 -11.10 -12.52
CA GLU A 411 -10.41 -11.30 -12.06
C GLU A 411 -10.18 -10.76 -10.64
N ASP A 412 -10.79 -9.64 -10.27
CA ASP A 412 -10.57 -8.94 -8.99
C ASP A 412 -10.93 -9.78 -7.73
N ILE A 413 -10.28 -9.42 -6.61
CA ILE A 413 -10.45 -10.03 -5.28
C ILE A 413 -10.73 -8.92 -4.25
N PHE A 414 -11.78 -9.06 -3.44
CA PHE A 414 -12.16 -8.11 -2.38
C PHE A 414 -12.42 -8.80 -1.04
N GLY A 415 -12.26 -8.07 0.08
CA GLY A 415 -12.60 -8.55 1.44
C GLY A 415 -11.57 -8.11 2.50
N ASN A 416 -11.93 -8.15 3.78
CA ASN A 416 -11.05 -7.66 4.87
C ASN A 416 -9.68 -8.39 4.89
N GLY A 417 -9.66 -9.66 4.51
CA GLY A 417 -8.41 -10.43 4.41
C GLY A 417 -7.39 -9.86 3.40
N VAL A 418 -7.83 -9.08 2.41
CA VAL A 418 -6.95 -8.34 1.49
C VAL A 418 -6.20 -7.24 2.24
N HIS A 419 -6.90 -6.45 3.07
CA HIS A 419 -6.29 -5.40 3.89
C HIS A 419 -5.30 -5.98 4.91
N ILE A 420 -5.62 -7.14 5.50
CA ILE A 420 -4.73 -7.83 6.44
C ILE A 420 -3.47 -8.37 5.71
N ALA A 421 -3.63 -8.97 4.53
CA ALA A 421 -2.50 -9.44 3.72
C ALA A 421 -1.56 -8.28 3.30
N ALA A 422 -2.12 -7.17 2.82
CA ALA A 422 -1.36 -5.97 2.46
C ALA A 422 -0.65 -5.34 3.68
N SER A 423 -1.33 -5.25 4.83
CA SER A 423 -0.72 -4.74 6.06
C SER A 423 0.44 -5.62 6.56
N LEU A 424 0.33 -6.94 6.42
CA LEU A 424 1.44 -7.88 6.71
C LEU A 424 2.59 -7.72 5.71
N GLN A 425 2.29 -7.47 4.43
CA GLN A 425 3.29 -7.20 3.40
C GLN A 425 4.06 -5.91 3.69
N GLU A 426 3.37 -4.84 4.10
CA GLU A 426 4.01 -3.56 4.43
C GLU A 426 5.00 -3.70 5.60
N MET A 427 4.62 -4.48 6.62
CA MET A 427 5.44 -4.76 7.80
C MET A 427 6.56 -5.78 7.57
N ALA A 428 6.48 -6.58 6.50
CA ALA A 428 7.47 -7.60 6.21
C ALA A 428 8.85 -6.99 5.88
N GLU A 429 9.90 -7.59 6.42
CA GLU A 429 11.27 -7.27 6.02
C GLU A 429 11.50 -7.65 4.55
N THR A 430 12.33 -6.87 3.86
CA THR A 430 12.77 -7.14 2.48
C THR A 430 13.32 -8.56 2.34
N GLY A 431 12.76 -9.36 1.42
CA GLY A 431 13.14 -10.76 1.21
C GLY A 431 12.51 -11.75 2.19
N SER A 432 11.50 -11.34 2.97
CA SER A 432 10.79 -12.22 3.92
C SER A 432 9.31 -12.42 3.58
N VAL A 433 8.71 -13.46 4.18
CA VAL A 433 7.28 -13.75 4.13
C VAL A 433 6.72 -13.66 5.54
N TRP A 434 5.66 -12.87 5.73
CA TRP A 434 4.94 -12.73 7.01
C TRP A 434 3.53 -13.32 6.88
N LYS A 435 3.09 -14.10 7.87
CA LYS A 435 1.75 -14.73 7.93
C LYS A 435 0.97 -14.30 9.18
N SER A 436 -0.35 -14.21 9.06
CA SER A 436 -1.24 -14.03 10.22
C SER A 436 -1.29 -15.29 11.11
N GLU A 437 -1.81 -15.14 12.32
CA GLU A 437 -2.13 -16.23 13.25
C GLU A 437 -3.11 -17.25 12.64
N VAL A 438 -4.25 -16.80 12.12
CA VAL A 438 -5.26 -17.65 11.46
C VAL A 438 -4.63 -18.47 10.32
N PHE A 439 -3.72 -17.88 9.54
CA PHE A 439 -2.97 -18.59 8.51
C PHE A 439 -1.93 -19.55 9.11
N HIS A 440 -1.25 -19.17 10.20
CA HIS A 440 -0.29 -20.01 10.91
C HIS A 440 -0.93 -21.27 11.50
N GLU A 441 -2.07 -21.16 12.19
CA GLU A 441 -2.72 -22.30 12.85
C GLU A 441 -2.98 -23.46 11.88
N GLN A 442 -3.50 -23.16 10.69
CA GLN A 442 -3.82 -24.17 9.65
C GLN A 442 -2.58 -24.93 9.12
N ILE A 443 -1.37 -24.38 9.27
CA ILE A 443 -0.11 -25.03 8.85
C ILE A 443 0.85 -25.28 10.01
N ARG A 444 0.43 -25.10 11.27
CA ARG A 444 1.26 -25.23 12.47
C ARG A 444 1.88 -26.62 12.63
N SER A 445 1.19 -27.64 12.12
CA SER A 445 1.62 -29.05 12.12
C SER A 445 2.56 -29.43 10.98
N ASN A 446 2.82 -28.55 10.01
CA ASN A 446 3.72 -28.86 8.90
C ASN A 446 5.20 -28.71 9.31
N LEU A 447 5.89 -29.84 9.40
CA LEU A 447 7.29 -29.95 9.83
C LEU A 447 8.31 -29.42 8.80
N ASP A 448 7.87 -29.10 7.58
CA ASP A 448 8.74 -28.68 6.48
C ASP A 448 9.05 -27.17 6.45
N LEU A 449 8.43 -26.36 7.33
CA LEU A 449 8.52 -24.89 7.33
C LEU A 449 8.89 -24.33 8.71
N TYR A 450 10.03 -23.62 8.77
CA TYR A 450 10.47 -22.90 9.97
C TYR A 450 9.83 -21.50 10.05
N TYR A 451 9.42 -21.08 11.24
CA TYR A 451 8.78 -19.78 11.47
C TYR A 451 9.18 -19.17 12.82
N LYS A 452 9.29 -17.84 12.85
CA LYS A 452 9.63 -17.04 14.03
C LYS A 452 8.49 -16.09 14.37
N ASP A 453 8.01 -16.21 15.60
CA ASP A 453 7.00 -15.34 16.19
C ASP A 453 7.43 -13.86 16.16
N GLN A 454 6.50 -12.98 15.77
CA GLN A 454 6.66 -11.51 15.76
C GLN A 454 5.77 -10.80 16.80
N GLY A 455 4.91 -11.54 17.50
CA GLY A 455 3.89 -11.03 18.42
C GLY A 455 2.73 -10.32 17.71
N HIS A 456 1.85 -9.73 18.50
CA HIS A 456 0.81 -8.83 18.01
C HIS A 456 1.43 -7.60 17.33
N ARG A 457 0.97 -7.32 16.12
CA ARG A 457 1.26 -6.13 15.34
C ARG A 457 -0.04 -5.38 15.11
N GLN A 458 -0.05 -4.07 15.39
CA GLN A 458 -1.16 -3.22 15.03
C GLN A 458 -1.12 -2.97 13.52
N LEU A 459 -2.25 -3.18 12.84
CA LEU A 459 -2.34 -2.85 11.41
C LEU A 459 -2.37 -1.32 11.24
N LYS A 460 -1.92 -0.83 10.08
CA LYS A 460 -2.18 0.57 9.71
C LYS A 460 -3.66 0.74 9.38
N ASN A 461 -4.22 1.91 9.66
CA ASN A 461 -5.57 2.32 9.28
C ASN A 461 -6.73 1.46 9.85
N ILE A 462 -6.47 0.49 10.75
CA ILE A 462 -7.51 -0.34 11.39
C ILE A 462 -7.15 -0.51 12.88
N SER A 463 -8.14 -0.44 13.77
CA SER A 463 -8.02 -0.71 15.22
C SER A 463 -7.80 -2.20 15.56
N GLU A 464 -7.25 -2.99 14.63
CA GLU A 464 -7.11 -4.45 14.70
C GLU A 464 -5.64 -4.83 14.94
N THR A 465 -5.41 -5.79 15.84
CA THR A 465 -4.07 -6.31 16.18
C THR A 465 -3.91 -7.75 15.73
N VAL A 466 -3.12 -7.98 14.68
CA VAL A 466 -2.86 -9.31 14.15
C VAL A 466 -1.57 -9.85 14.76
N HIS A 467 -1.63 -11.03 15.40
CA HIS A 467 -0.43 -11.77 15.77
C HIS A 467 0.23 -12.29 14.48
N ALA A 468 1.49 -11.91 14.26
CA ALA A 468 2.22 -12.19 13.04
C ALA A 468 3.37 -13.18 13.25
N TYR A 469 3.69 -13.95 12.22
CA TYR A 469 4.82 -14.88 12.18
C TYR A 469 5.63 -14.67 10.90
N ARG A 470 6.96 -14.59 11.02
CA ARG A 470 7.88 -14.62 9.87
C ARG A 470 8.12 -16.07 9.47
N VAL A 471 8.07 -16.40 8.19
CA VAL A 471 8.56 -17.69 7.66
C VAL A 471 10.04 -17.54 7.26
N HIS A 472 10.86 -18.54 7.57
CA HIS A 472 12.27 -18.57 7.17
C HIS A 472 12.42 -19.17 5.76
N THR A 473 13.10 -18.44 4.89
CA THR A 473 13.55 -18.86 3.56
C THR A 473 14.85 -19.66 3.63
N GLY A 474 15.24 -20.35 2.55
CA GLY A 474 16.29 -21.38 2.55
C GLY A 474 17.68 -20.91 3.00
N SER A 475 17.95 -19.61 2.88
CA SER A 475 19.14 -18.92 3.38
C SER A 475 19.07 -18.64 4.89
N GLN A 476 17.96 -18.07 5.37
CA GLN A 476 17.77 -17.68 6.78
C GLN A 476 17.46 -18.84 7.73
N ALA A 477 17.32 -20.07 7.22
CA ALA A 477 17.19 -21.29 8.01
C ALA A 477 18.55 -21.89 8.47
N ARG A 478 19.68 -21.25 8.13
CA ARG A 478 21.05 -21.75 8.45
C ARG A 478 21.73 -21.06 9.63
N GLU A 479 21.22 -19.92 10.10
CA GLU A 479 21.80 -19.14 11.22
C GLU A 479 20.77 -18.91 12.34
N GLY A 480 20.53 -19.94 13.17
CA GLY A 480 19.77 -19.79 14.42
C GLY A 480 19.05 -21.04 14.90
N ASP A 481 19.56 -21.63 15.99
CA ASP A 481 18.92 -22.56 16.96
C ASP A 481 17.94 -23.67 16.47
N GLY A 482 18.32 -24.93 16.76
CA GLY A 482 17.35 -26.04 16.94
C GLY A 482 17.22 -27.02 15.77
N LEU A 483 18.14 -27.98 15.69
CA LEU A 483 18.12 -29.07 14.70
C LEU A 483 16.86 -29.97 14.76
N ILE A 484 16.06 -29.98 13.68
CA ILE A 484 15.42 -31.20 13.18
C ILE A 484 15.68 -31.32 11.68
N ALA A 485 16.31 -32.43 11.25
CA ALA A 485 16.71 -32.61 9.85
C ALA A 485 15.49 -32.94 8.96
N ARG A 486 15.19 -32.06 7.99
CA ARG A 486 14.14 -32.28 6.99
C ARG A 486 14.53 -33.46 6.09
N LYS A 487 13.71 -34.51 6.07
CA LYS A 487 13.94 -35.71 5.25
C LYS A 487 13.60 -35.38 3.79
N SER A 488 14.61 -35.35 2.93
CA SER A 488 14.44 -35.07 1.50
C SER A 488 13.40 -35.99 0.85
N SER A 489 12.25 -35.41 0.48
CA SER A 489 11.26 -36.04 -0.40
C SER A 489 11.62 -35.66 -1.83
N GLY A 490 12.02 -36.65 -2.62
CA GLY A 490 12.75 -36.39 -3.85
C GLY A 490 11.90 -35.96 -5.05
N ASN A 491 12.49 -35.07 -5.84
CA ASN A 491 12.53 -35.15 -7.30
C ASN A 491 11.19 -35.01 -8.06
N ARG A 492 10.85 -33.77 -8.45
CA ARG A 492 10.00 -33.53 -9.63
C ARG A 492 10.36 -32.32 -10.52
N PHE A 493 11.57 -31.77 -10.41
CA PHE A 493 12.05 -30.73 -11.33
C PHE A 493 13.22 -31.26 -12.18
N ARG A 494 12.92 -31.65 -13.44
CA ARG A 494 13.93 -32.06 -14.43
C ARG A 494 13.57 -31.52 -15.82
N MET A 495 14.54 -30.81 -16.41
CA MET A 495 14.64 -30.50 -17.85
C MET A 495 13.63 -29.50 -18.44
N ILE A 496 13.87 -28.20 -18.20
CA ILE A 496 13.93 -27.23 -19.31
C ILE A 496 15.24 -26.45 -19.18
N SER A 497 16.36 -27.09 -19.50
CA SER A 497 17.70 -26.49 -19.47
C SER A 497 18.60 -27.09 -20.55
N GLY A 498 18.37 -26.69 -21.81
CA GLY A 498 19.14 -27.19 -22.94
C GLY A 498 18.82 -26.49 -24.27
N SER A 499 19.53 -25.39 -24.57
CA SER A 499 19.82 -24.92 -25.95
C SER A 499 20.86 -23.79 -26.01
N ILE A 500 20.86 -22.85 -25.05
CA ILE A 500 21.65 -21.60 -25.19
C ILE A 500 23.15 -21.76 -24.84
N ALA A 501 23.50 -22.66 -23.91
CA ALA A 501 24.88 -22.76 -23.38
C ALA A 501 25.94 -23.33 -24.34
N VAL A 502 25.56 -23.84 -25.52
CA VAL A 502 26.51 -24.44 -26.49
C VAL A 502 27.09 -23.41 -27.47
N GLY A 503 26.39 -22.30 -27.71
CA GLY A 503 26.83 -21.29 -28.70
C GLY A 503 28.02 -20.43 -28.24
N LEU A 504 28.04 -20.00 -26.99
CA LEU A 504 28.99 -18.98 -26.51
C LEU A 504 30.41 -19.51 -26.26
N ILE A 505 30.56 -20.80 -25.91
CA ILE A 505 31.88 -21.41 -25.67
C ILE A 505 32.65 -21.59 -27.00
N ALA A 506 31.96 -21.86 -28.11
CA ALA A 506 32.57 -22.00 -29.43
C ALA A 506 33.19 -20.68 -29.93
N VAL A 507 32.53 -19.54 -29.68
CA VAL A 507 33.02 -18.22 -30.10
C VAL A 507 34.25 -17.78 -29.29
N ALA A 508 34.25 -18.02 -27.97
CA ALA A 508 35.38 -17.67 -27.10
C ALA A 508 36.68 -18.43 -27.48
N VAL A 509 36.58 -19.73 -27.75
CA VAL A 509 37.75 -20.55 -28.14
C VAL A 509 38.27 -20.16 -29.54
N PHE A 510 37.38 -19.84 -30.49
CA PHE A 510 37.78 -19.43 -31.83
C PHE A 510 38.43 -18.03 -31.85
N GLY A 511 37.94 -17.09 -31.04
CA GLY A 511 38.57 -15.76 -30.89
C GLY A 511 39.98 -15.82 -30.30
N TRP A 512 40.20 -16.69 -29.31
CA TRP A 512 41.51 -16.84 -28.67
C TRP A 512 42.57 -17.45 -29.61
N LEU A 513 42.17 -18.42 -30.45
CA LEU A 513 43.05 -19.10 -31.41
C LEU A 513 43.50 -18.23 -32.60
N VAL A 514 42.87 -17.08 -32.84
CA VAL A 514 43.20 -16.17 -33.96
C VAL A 514 44.13 -15.03 -33.52
N PHE A 515 44.23 -14.73 -32.22
CA PHE A 515 44.96 -13.56 -31.72
C PHE A 515 46.44 -13.84 -31.36
N ASP A 516 46.84 -15.11 -31.18
CA ASP A 516 48.19 -15.49 -30.71
C ASP A 516 49.21 -15.78 -31.83
N LEU A 517 48.98 -15.22 -33.04
CA LEU A 517 49.90 -15.31 -34.19
C LEU A 517 50.20 -13.93 -34.80
N GLY A 518 50.55 -12.96 -33.95
CA GLY A 518 50.96 -11.60 -34.35
C GLY A 518 51.74 -10.89 -33.24
N GLY A 519 53.04 -11.18 -33.12
CA GLY A 519 53.88 -10.73 -32.00
C GLY A 519 54.46 -9.30 -32.09
N PHE A 520 55.47 -9.06 -31.25
CA PHE A 520 56.07 -7.77 -30.83
C PHE A 520 55.23 -6.97 -29.80
N GLY A 521 55.81 -6.40 -28.74
CA GLY A 521 57.19 -6.60 -28.24
C GLY A 521 57.67 -5.57 -27.21
N GLN A 522 58.26 -6.06 -26.11
CA GLN A 522 59.02 -5.35 -25.06
C GLN A 522 58.30 -4.33 -24.14
N ASN A 523 58.63 -4.46 -22.85
CA ASN A 523 59.05 -3.47 -21.85
C ASN A 523 58.43 -2.04 -21.83
N SER A 524 58.22 -1.41 -20.66
CA SER A 524 59.01 -1.56 -19.42
C SER A 524 58.22 -1.39 -18.11
N SER A 525 58.86 -1.77 -17.01
CA SER A 525 58.42 -1.58 -15.63
C SER A 525 58.61 -0.15 -15.13
N VAL A 526 57.69 0.37 -14.32
CA VAL A 526 57.91 1.51 -13.42
C VAL A 526 57.39 1.16 -12.01
N CYS A 527 58.14 1.53 -10.98
CA CYS A 527 57.81 1.31 -9.57
C CYS A 527 57.22 2.56 -8.90
N LYS A 528 56.68 2.39 -7.69
CA LYS A 528 56.03 3.43 -6.88
C LYS A 528 56.99 4.55 -6.43
N ASP A 529 56.45 5.76 -6.32
CA ASP A 529 57.08 6.90 -5.65
C ASP A 529 57.08 6.79 -4.12
N HIS A 530 58.05 7.46 -3.49
CA HIS A 530 57.88 8.08 -2.17
C HIS A 530 58.74 9.35 -2.04
N LEU A 531 58.11 10.45 -1.59
CA LEU A 531 58.73 11.67 -1.03
C LEU A 531 59.56 12.56 -1.99
N GLY A 532 58.92 13.55 -2.63
CA GLY A 532 59.64 14.66 -3.29
C GLY A 532 58.75 15.67 -4.04
N LEU A 533 58.76 16.93 -3.61
CA LEU A 533 58.21 18.12 -4.28
C LEU A 533 59.23 18.70 -5.30
N PRO A 534 58.91 19.67 -6.20
CA PRO A 534 57.64 20.00 -6.89
C PRO A 534 57.83 20.43 -8.41
N VAL A 535 56.78 21.01 -9.01
CA VAL A 535 56.73 21.90 -10.21
C VAL A 535 57.08 21.35 -11.64
N PRO A 536 56.67 22.02 -12.74
CA PRO A 536 56.37 21.35 -14.02
C PRO A 536 57.23 21.78 -15.23
N CYS A 537 57.07 21.06 -16.35
CA CYS A 537 57.41 21.55 -17.69
C CYS A 537 56.19 21.54 -18.61
N THR A 538 55.53 22.71 -18.71
CA THR A 538 54.89 23.10 -19.96
C THR A 538 55.97 23.32 -21.03
N ILE A 539 55.75 22.83 -22.25
CA ILE A 539 56.08 23.55 -23.49
C ILE A 539 55.21 22.97 -24.61
N ARG A 540 54.96 23.80 -25.62
CA ARG A 540 54.02 23.59 -26.71
C ARG A 540 54.77 23.65 -28.04
N ASP A 541 54.05 23.27 -29.09
CA ASP A 541 54.28 23.59 -30.50
C ASP A 541 55.20 22.66 -31.32
N HIS A 542 54.62 22.26 -32.46
CA HIS A 542 55.15 21.55 -33.65
C HIS A 542 55.57 20.08 -33.52
#